data_AF-A0A925YX00-F1
#
_entry.id   AF-A0A925YX00-F1
#
_cell.length_a   1.000
_cell.length_b   1.000
_cell.length_c   1.000
_cell.angle_alpha   90.00
_cell.angle_beta   90.00
_cell.angle_gamma   90.00
#
_symmetry.space_group_name_H-M   'P 1'
#
loop_
_entity.id
_entity.type
_entity.pdbx_description
1 polymer ?
#
loop_
_entity_poly.entity_id
_entity_poly.type
_entity_poly.pdbx_seq_one_letter_code
_entity_poly.pdbx_strand_id
1 'polypeptide(L)' 'MPLYKVSLSQTFIVTIEAANPNDAARMTEFFVGVSDLSTLRERTDGKFSILEIDMMQNDATETEEIVEADKDNK' A
#
# COMPACT_ATOMS: atom_id res chain seq x y z
N MET A 1 -3.65 17.33 -21.28
CA MET A 1 -4.68 17.18 -20.24
C MET A 1 -4.12 17.77 -18.96
N PRO A 2 -4.92 18.46 -18.14
CA PRO A 2 -4.47 18.99 -16.85
C PRO A 2 -3.98 17.88 -15.91
N LEU A 3 -3.05 18.23 -15.02
CA LEU A 3 -2.51 17.32 -14.01
C LEU A 3 -3.32 17.46 -12.72
N TYR A 4 -3.60 16.36 -12.02
CA TYR A 4 -4.32 16.40 -10.75
C TYR A 4 -3.56 15.63 -9.67
N LYS A 5 -3.55 16.18 -8.45
CA LYS A 5 -3.29 15.40 -7.23
C LYS A 5 -4.61 14.83 -6.74
N VAL A 6 -4.59 13.58 -6.34
CA VAL A 6 -5.75 12.86 -5.80
C VAL A 6 -5.30 12.15 -4.54
N SER A 7 -6.02 12.33 -3.44
CA SER A 7 -5.83 11.51 -2.23
C SER A 7 -6.53 10.17 -2.42
N LEU A 8 -5.81 9.07 -2.23
CA LEU A 8 -6.37 7.73 -2.33
C LEU A 8 -6.17 7.00 -1.00
N SER A 9 -7.28 6.55 -0.41
CA SER A 9 -7.28 5.75 0.82
C SER A 9 -7.77 4.34 0.52
N GLN A 10 -6.95 3.35 0.87
CA GLN A 10 -7.29 1.94 0.70
C GLN A 10 -7.23 1.23 2.05
N THR A 11 -8.24 0.42 2.34
CA THR A 11 -8.28 -0.41 3.55
C THR A 11 -8.38 -1.87 3.15
N PHE A 12 -7.54 -2.70 3.76
CA PHE A 12 -7.46 -4.13 3.49
C PHE A 12 -7.65 -4.94 4.77
N ILE A 13 -8.27 -6.10 4.65
CA ILE A 13 -8.20 -7.18 5.64
C ILE A 13 -7.27 -8.24 5.08
N VAL A 14 -6.28 -8.66 5.86
CA VAL A 14 -5.24 -9.59 5.42
C VAL A 14 -5.27 -10.82 6.30
N THR A 15 -5.35 -11.99 5.67
CA THR A 15 -5.17 -13.27 6.33
C THR A 15 -3.72 -13.72 6.16
N ILE A 16 -2.98 -13.82 7.26
CA ILE A 16 -1.55 -14.12 7.27
C ILE A 16 -1.21 -15.21 8.28
N GLU A 17 -0.36 -16.16 7.87
CA GLU A 17 0.30 -17.09 8.78
C GLU A 17 1.58 -16.46 9.30
N ALA A 18 1.71 -16.34 10.62
CA ALA A 18 2.90 -15.78 11.28
C ALA A 18 3.11 -16.42 12.66
N ALA A 19 4.32 -16.27 13.21
CA ALA A 19 4.69 -16.86 14.49
C ALA A 19 3.92 -16.26 15.68
N ASN A 20 3.53 -14.99 15.61
CA ASN A 20 2.76 -14.30 16.65
C ASN A 20 2.05 -13.05 16.08
N PRO A 21 1.11 -12.43 16.82
CA PRO A 21 0.35 -11.28 16.34
C PRO A 21 1.18 -10.03 16.01
N ASN A 22 2.28 -9.80 16.73
CA ASN A 22 3.13 -8.63 16.47
C ASN A 22 3.87 -8.80 15.14
N ASP A 23 4.36 -10.01 14.85
CA ASP A 23 4.99 -10.33 13.58
C ASP A 23 3.97 -10.27 12.44
N ALA A 24 2.76 -10.77 12.63
CA ALA A 24 1.68 -10.67 11.65
C ALA A 24 1.43 -9.20 11.23
N ALA A 25 1.22 -8.31 12.21
CA ALA A 25 0.98 -6.90 11.94
C ALA A 25 2.16 -6.23 11.23
N ARG A 26 3.38 -6.50 11.72
CA ARG A 26 4.59 -5.93 11.13
C ARG A 26 4.81 -6.41 9.70
N MET A 27 4.65 -7.70 9.41
CA MET A 27 4.84 -8.22 8.05
C MET A 27 3.79 -7.64 7.10
N THR A 28 2.54 -7.49 7.54
CA THR A 28 1.48 -6.85 6.75
C THR A 28 1.80 -5.38 6.44
N GLU A 29 2.35 -4.61 7.38
CA GLU A 29 2.71 -3.20 7.16
C GLU A 29 3.74 -3.00 6.04
N PHE A 30 4.74 -3.89 5.93
CA PHE A 30 5.83 -3.73 4.97
C PHE A 30 5.59 -4.42 3.63
N PHE A 31 4.82 -5.51 3.61
CA PHE A 31 4.73 -6.39 2.45
C PHE A 31 3.36 -6.43 1.77
N VAL A 32 2.35 -5.75 2.30
CA VAL A 32 1.03 -5.69 1.67
C VAL A 32 0.79 -4.35 0.97
N GLY A 33 0.51 -4.42 -0.33
CA GLY A 33 -0.12 -3.35 -1.11
C GLY A 33 -1.50 -3.80 -1.62
N VAL A 34 -1.81 -3.52 -2.89
CA VAL A 34 -2.99 -4.13 -3.57
C VAL A 34 -2.82 -5.65 -3.73
N SER A 35 -1.61 -6.17 -3.55
CA SER A 35 -1.24 -7.57 -3.59
C SER A 35 -0.10 -7.86 -2.60
N ASP A 36 0.23 -9.13 -2.39
CA ASP A 36 1.44 -9.54 -1.67
C ASP A 36 2.67 -9.11 -2.48
N LEU A 37 3.49 -8.24 -1.89
CA LEU A 37 4.72 -7.73 -2.50
C LEU A 37 5.98 -8.44 -1.98
N SER A 38 5.83 -9.41 -1.06
CA SER A 38 6.96 -10.15 -0.50
C SER A 38 7.62 -11.06 -1.54
N THR A 39 8.95 -11.17 -1.43
CA THR A 39 9.72 -12.17 -2.16
C THR A 39 9.73 -13.51 -1.42
N LEU A 40 10.05 -14.59 -2.12
CA LEU A 40 10.20 -15.92 -1.51
C LEU A 40 11.21 -15.94 -0.37
N ARG A 41 12.31 -15.17 -0.52
CA ARG A 41 13.34 -15.05 0.50
C ARG A 41 12.79 -14.38 1.77
N GLU A 42 12.08 -13.27 1.63
CA GLU A 42 11.50 -12.55 2.77
C GLU A 42 10.47 -13.40 3.52
N ARG A 43 9.61 -14.14 2.81
CA ARG A 43 8.68 -15.09 3.43
C ARG A 43 9.38 -16.19 4.21
N THR A 44 10.48 -16.73 3.66
CA THR A 44 11.26 -17.79 4.30
C THR A 44 12.00 -17.28 5.54
N ASP A 45 12.69 -16.14 5.41
CA ASP A 45 13.47 -15.54 6.49
C ASP A 45 12.57 -15.06 7.63
N GLY A 46 11.42 -14.47 7.29
CA GLY A 46 10.41 -13.99 8.24
C GLY A 46 9.43 -15.05 8.73
N LYS A 47 9.47 -16.28 8.19
CA LYS A 47 8.58 -17.40 8.52
C LYS A 47 7.10 -17.00 8.49
N PHE A 48 6.68 -16.35 7.41
CA PHE A 48 5.29 -15.94 7.21
C PHE A 48 4.81 -16.27 5.80
N SER A 49 3.49 -16.34 5.66
CA SER A 49 2.82 -16.51 4.36
C SER A 49 1.53 -15.71 4.34
N ILE A 50 1.37 -14.82 3.35
CA ILE A 50 0.10 -14.12 3.13
C ILE A 50 -0.81 -15.05 2.32
N LEU A 51 -1.99 -15.36 2.88
CA LEU A 51 -2.94 -16.28 2.28
C LEU A 51 -3.98 -15.55 1.44
N GLU A 52 -4.45 -14.40 1.92
CA GLU A 52 -5.53 -13.63 1.33
C GLU A 52 -5.39 -12.14 1.66
N ILE A 53 -5.74 -11.29 0.70
CA ILE A 53 -5.79 -9.83 0.84
C ILE A 53 -7.12 -9.37 0.27
N ASP A 54 -8.02 -8.95 1.14
CA ASP A 54 -9.34 -8.44 0.77
C ASP A 54 -9.38 -6.92 0.89
N MET A 55 -9.63 -6.22 -0.21
CA MET A 55 -9.82 -4.76 -0.20
C MET A 55 -11.24 -4.43 0.26
N MET A 56 -11.37 -3.76 1.39
CA MET A 56 -12.64 -3.39 1.99
C MET A 56 -13.10 -1.99 1.59
N GLN A 57 -12.15 -1.06 1.38
CA GLN A 57 -12.43 0.31 0.97
C GLN A 57 -11.39 0.78 -0.06
N ASN A 58 -11.82 1.58 -1.02
CA ASN A 58 -10.99 2.11 -2.11
C ASN A 58 -11.50 3.49 -2.52
N ASP A 59 -11.27 4.47 -1.66
CA ASP A 59 -11.90 5.78 -1.76
C ASP A 59 -10.90 6.82 -2.24
N ALA A 60 -11.24 7.47 -3.35
CA ALA A 60 -10.53 8.63 -3.86
C ALA A 60 -11.20 9.91 -3.37
N THR A 61 -10.45 10.76 -2.68
CA THR A 61 -10.90 12.03 -2.11
C THR A 61 -9.93 13.13 -2.48
N GLU A 62 -10.33 14.40 -2.27
CA GLU A 62 -9.46 15.58 -2.41
C GLU A 62 -8.68 15.64 -3.73
N THR A 63 -9.30 16.26 -4.74
CA THR A 63 -8.70 16.46 -6.06
C THR A 63 -8.26 17.90 -6.26
N GLU A 64 -6.97 18.13 -6.54
CA GLU A 64 -6.39 19.46 -6.81
C GLU A 64 -5.72 19.47 -8.18
N GLU A 65 -6.08 20.41 -9.06
CA GLU A 65 -5.37 20.61 -10.34
C GLU A 65 -3.99 21.23 -10.11
N ILE A 66 -2.95 20.59 -10.62
CA ILE A 66 -1.59 21.11 -10.57
C ILE A 66 -1.40 22.05 -11.75
N VAL A 67 -1.30 23.34 -11.44
CA VAL A 67 -0.89 24.37 -12.40
C VAL A 67 0.62 24.55 -12.25
N GLU A 68 1.42 24.09 -13.21
CA GLU A 68 2.85 24.41 -13.22
C GLU A 68 3.01 25.92 -13.41
N ALA A 69 3.51 26.63 -12.38
CA ALA A 69 3.90 28.01 -12.53
C ALA A 69 5.20 28.06 -13.35
N ASP A 70 5.19 28.80 -14.44
CA ASP A 70 6.31 28.98 -15.37
C ASP A 70 7.64 29.15 -14.63
N LYS A 71 8.55 28.20 -14.83
CA LYS A 71 9.96 28.30 -14.40
C LYS A 71 10.75 29.22 -15.33
N ASP A 72 10.27 30.44 -15.54
CA ASP A 72 11.00 31.48 -16.26
C ASP A 72 10.89 32.78 -15.48
N ASN A 73 11.63 32.85 -14.37
CA ASN A 73 12.05 34.14 -13.81
C ASN A 73 13.32 33.99 -12.96
N LYS A 74 14.45 33.77 -13.63
CA LYS A 74 15.68 34.56 -13.44
C LYS A 74 16.81 34.13 -14.37
#